data_AF-A0A7J2R4T2-F1
#
_entry.id   AF-A0A7J2R4T2-F1
#
_cell.length_a   1.000
_cell.length_b   1.000
_cell.length_c   1.000
_cell.angle_alpha   90.00
_cell.angle_beta   90.00
_cell.angle_gamma   90.00
#
_symmetry.space_group_name_H-M   'P 1'
#
loop_
_entity.id
_entity.type
_entity.pdbx_description
1 polymer ?
#
loop_
_entity_poly.entity_id
_entity_poly.type
_entity_poly.pdbx_seq_one_letter_code
_entity_poly.pdbx_strand_id
1 'polypeptide(L)' 'MKNNIWIKKNIKCDTIEIIVRDENKRKLARWIISIRDKKRSRQIVSSLKTSYGIDLGSSENEDLDWLRKR' A
#
# COMPACT_ATOMS: atom_id res chain seq x y z
N MET A 1 2.67 32.49 -9.41
CA MET A 1 1.24 32.29 -9.08
C MET A 1 1.13 31.19 -8.04
N LYS A 2 0.55 31.45 -6.86
CA LYS A 2 0.40 30.44 -5.80
C LYS A 2 -0.82 29.57 -6.12
N ASN A 3 -0.60 28.31 -6.49
CA ASN A 3 -1.67 27.34 -6.68
C ASN A 3 -2.15 26.86 -5.32
N ASN A 4 -3.32 27.32 -4.88
CA ASN A 4 -3.99 26.76 -3.72
C ASN A 4 -4.62 25.42 -4.14
N ILE A 5 -3.98 24.31 -3.78
CA ILE A 5 -4.54 22.98 -4.01
C ILE A 5 -5.60 22.73 -2.93
N TRP A 6 -6.87 22.89 -3.29
CA TRP A 6 -8.00 22.54 -2.44
C TRP A 6 -8.21 21.02 -2.49
N ILE A 7 -7.47 20.27 -1.69
CA ILE A 7 -7.72 18.83 -1.55
C ILE A 7 -9.02 18.68 -0.74
N LYS A 8 -10.12 18.34 -1.41
CA LYS A 8 -11.37 17.95 -0.76
C LYS A 8 -11.10 16.70 0.09
N LYS A 9 -11.08 16.87 1.42
CA LYS A 9 -10.96 15.77 2.38
C LYS A 9 -12.25 14.93 2.35
N ASN A 10 -12.16 13.63 2.61
CA ASN A 10 -13.28 12.66 2.62
C ASN A 10 -13.94 12.36 1.25
N ILE A 11 -13.23 12.48 0.14
CA ILE A 11 -13.70 11.91 -1.14
C ILE A 11 -13.78 10.38 -1.00
N LYS A 12 -14.89 9.79 -1.47
CA LYS A 12 -15.00 8.33 -1.62
C LYS A 12 -14.03 7.88 -2.71
N CYS A 13 -12.88 7.34 -2.30
CA CYS A 13 -11.96 6.67 -3.20
C CYS A 13 -12.47 5.25 -3.47
N ASP A 14 -12.23 4.74 -4.67
CA ASP A 14 -12.58 3.36 -5.09
C ASP A 14 -11.35 2.49 -5.31
N THR A 15 -10.24 3.13 -5.71
CA THR A 15 -9.01 2.49 -6.16
C THR A 15 -7.78 3.20 -5.59
N ILE A 16 -6.70 2.43 -5.45
CA ILE A 16 -5.37 2.88 -5.03
C ILE A 16 -4.38 2.45 -6.10
N GLU A 17 -3.51 3.37 -6.50
CA GLU A 17 -2.40 3.09 -7.40
C GLU A 17 -1.07 3.11 -6.63
N ILE A 18 -0.26 2.07 -6.82
CA ILE A 18 1.07 1.94 -6.23
C ILE A 18 2.08 1.85 -7.37
N ILE A 19 3.08 2.72 -7.37
CA ILE A 19 4.16 2.75 -8.37
C ILE A 19 5.49 2.68 -7.64
N VAL A 20 6.32 1.71 -8.00
CA VAL A 20 7.68 1.59 -7.47
C VAL A 20 8.66 2.06 -8.55
N ARG A 21 9.60 2.93 -8.15
CA ARG A 21 10.63 3.47 -9.02
C ARG A 21 12.00 3.31 -8.36
N ASP A 22 13.04 3.20 -9.18
CA ASP A 22 14.42 3.27 -8.72
C ASP A 22 14.86 4.73 -8.44
N GLU A 23 16.10 4.89 -7.96
CA GLU A 23 16.75 6.19 -7.74
C GLU A 23 16.83 7.06 -9.00
N ASN A 24 16.86 6.43 -10.18
CA ASN A 24 16.88 7.09 -11.48
C ASN A 24 15.47 7.41 -12.01
N LYS A 25 14.44 7.26 -11.16
CA LYS A 25 13.01 7.45 -11.47
C LYS A 25 12.48 6.49 -12.54
N ARG A 26 13.18 5.41 -12.86
CA ARG A 26 12.72 4.36 -13.77
C ARG A 26 11.66 3.53 -13.07
N LYS A 27 10.59 3.21 -13.80
CA LYS A 27 9.47 2.45 -13.26
C LYS A 27 9.84 0.97 -13.17
N LEU A 28 9.80 0.43 -11.95
CA LEU A 28 10.06 -0.99 -11.67
C LEU A 28 8.77 -1.81 -11.64
N ALA A 29 7.72 -1.28 -11.01
CA ALA A 29 6.43 -1.95 -10.93
C ALA A 29 5.27 -0.95 -10.79
N ARG A 30 4.06 -1.42 -11.11
CA ARG A 30 2.82 -0.68 -10.95
C ARG A 30 1.66 -1.61 -10.68
N TRP A 31 0.83 -1.23 -9.71
CA TRP A 31 -0.41 -1.90 -9.41
C TRP A 31 -1.53 -0.88 -9.27
N ILE A 32 -2.72 -1.25 -9.71
CA ILE A 32 -3.97 -0.54 -9.47
C ILE A 32 -4.87 -1.52 -8.75
N ILE A 33 -5.41 -1.12 -7.59
CA ILE A 33 -6.09 -2.01 -6.66
C ILE A 33 -7.41 -1.38 -6.28
N SER A 34 -8.50 -2.13 -6.34
CA SER A 34 -9.74 -1.69 -5.69
C SER A 34 -9.58 -1.72 -4.17
N ILE A 35 -10.03 -0.68 -3.47
CA ILE A 35 -10.00 -0.61 -2.00
C ILE A 35 -10.79 -1.77 -1.36
N ARG A 36 -11.75 -2.35 -2.10
CA ARG A 36 -12.53 -3.50 -1.64
C ARG A 36 -11.76 -4.83 -1.72
N ASP A 37 -10.74 -4.92 -2.57
CA ASP A 37 -9.97 -6.15 -2.79
C ASP A 37 -8.82 -6.29 -1.78
N LYS A 38 -9.19 -6.67 -0.56
CA LYS A 38 -8.24 -6.89 0.54
C LYS A 38 -7.23 -8.01 0.23
N LYS A 39 -7.60 -9.01 -0.57
CA LYS A 39 -6.71 -10.14 -0.90
C LYS A 39 -5.59 -9.66 -1.81
N ARG A 40 -5.93 -8.89 -2.85
CA ARG A 40 -4.95 -8.31 -3.77
C ARG A 40 -4.03 -7.33 -3.06
N SER A 41 -4.54 -6.52 -2.14
CA SER A 41 -3.73 -5.62 -1.32
C SER A 41 -2.65 -6.37 -0.52
N ARG A 42 -3.01 -7.47 0.16
CA ARG A 42 -2.03 -8.28 0.91
C ARG A 42 -0.96 -8.90 0.02
N GLN A 43 -1.34 -9.41 -1.16
CA GLN A 43 -0.39 -9.96 -2.13
C GLN A 43 0.62 -8.91 -2.57
N ILE A 44 0.16 -7.67 -2.80
CA ILE A 44 1.02 -6.58 -3.23
C ILE A 44 1.95 -6.13 -2.10
N VAL A 45 1.44 -6.01 -0.87
CA VAL A 45 2.29 -5.74 0.31
C VAL A 45 3.37 -6.81 0.48
N SER A 46 3.03 -8.09 0.32
CA SER A 46 4.02 -9.17 0.37
C SER A 46 5.05 -9.07 -0.77
N SER A 47 4.61 -8.75 -2.00
CA SER A 47 5.52 -8.54 -3.13
C SER A 47 6.44 -7.34 -2.90
N LEU A 48 5.93 -6.25 -2.33
CA LEU A 48 6.72 -5.07 -1.97
C LEU A 48 7.83 -5.41 -0.96
N LYS A 49 7.50 -6.20 0.07
CA LYS A 49 8.45 -6.66 1.08
C LYS A 49 9.51 -7.58 0.48
N THR A 50 9.10 -8.62 -0.26
CA THR A 50 10.03 -9.64 -0.78
C THR A 50 10.87 -9.14 -1.94
N SER A 51 10.31 -8.36 -2.87
CA SER A 51 11.01 -7.94 -4.10
C SER A 51 11.77 -6.63 -3.95
N TYR A 52 11.33 -5.74 -3.05
CA TYR A 52 11.88 -4.38 -2.93
C TYR A 52 12.30 -4.00 -1.51
N GLY A 53 12.12 -4.89 -0.52
CA GLY A 53 12.44 -4.59 0.89
C GLY A 53 11.53 -3.53 1.51
N ILE A 54 10.40 -3.19 0.88
CA ILE A 54 9.47 -2.17 1.37
C ILE A 54 8.47 -2.83 2.30
N ASP A 55 8.64 -2.62 3.61
CA ASP A 55 7.66 -3.04 4.61
C ASP A 55 6.68 -1.91 4.89
N LEU A 56 5.41 -2.13 4.50
CA LEU A 56 4.34 -1.16 4.75
C LEU A 56 3.65 -1.37 6.11
N GLY A 57 4.18 -2.27 6.95
CA GLY A 57 3.64 -2.53 8.28
C GLY A 57 2.21 -3.05 8.19
N SER A 58 2.05 -4.36 8.02
CA SER A 58 0.80 -4.97 8.47
C SER A 58 0.81 -4.87 10.00
N SER A 59 0.02 -3.97 10.59
CA SER A 59 -0.34 -4.11 12.00
C SER A 59 -1.17 -5.39 12.10
N GLU A 60 -0.50 -6.54 12.27
CA GLU A 60 -1.15 -7.67 12.90
C GLU A 60 -1.54 -7.16 14.29
N ASN A 61 -2.84 -7.16 14.60
CA ASN A 61 -3.33 -6.83 15.93
C ASN A 61 -2.50 -7.64 16.94
N GLU A 62 -1.72 -6.96 17.78
CA GLU A 62 -1.00 -7.57 18.92
C GLU A 62 -1.95 -8.39 19.80
N ASP A 63 -3.25 -8.07 19.78
CA ASP A 63 -4.32 -8.79 20.48
C ASP A 63 -4.51 -10.26 20.06
N LEU A 64 -3.91 -10.74 18.96
CA LEU A 64 -4.05 -12.14 18.51
C LEU A 64 -2.76 -12.98 18.65
N ASP A 65 -1.67 -12.40 19.15
CA ASP A 65 -0.39 -13.11 19.28
C ASP A 65 -0.44 -14.29 20.27
N TRP A 66 -1.35 -14.25 21.24
CA TRP A 66 -1.56 -15.34 22.21
C TRP A 66 -2.08 -16.64 21.57
N LEU A 67 -2.71 -16.58 20.38
CA LEU A 67 -3.23 -17.77 19.68
C LEU A 67 -2.14 -18.59 18.98
N ARG A 68 -0.98 -18.00 18.69
CA ARG A 68 0.12 -18.67 17.96
C ARG A 68 1.12 -19.41 18.88
N LYS A 69 1.02 -19.27 20.21
CA LYS A 69 1.92 -19.90 21.19
C LYS A 69 1.49 -21.31 21.63
N ARG A 70 0.98 -22.15 20.72
CA ARG A 70 0.61 -23.54 21.03
C ARG A 70 1.50 -24.54 20.34
#